data_AF-A0A6A4NTY6-F1
#
_entry.id   AF-A0A6A4NTY6-F1
#
_cell.length_a   1.000
_cell.length_b   1.000
_cell.length_c   1.000
_cell.angle_alpha   90.00
_cell.angle_beta   90.00
_cell.angle_gamma   90.00
#
_symmetry.space_group_name_H-M   'P 1'
#
loop_
_entity.id
_entity.type
_entity.pdbx_description
1 polymer ?
#
loop_
_entity_poly.entity_id
_entity_poly.type
_entity_poly.pdbx_seq_one_letter_code
_entity_poly.pdbx_strand_id
1 'polypeptide(L)' 'MDKSKPLFLKSKRSFSRCLPPIGSVDRIDYKNMSLISRFITEQGKILSRCVKRLTLKQQ' A
#
# COMPACT_ATOMS: atom_id res chain seq x y z
N MET A 1 20.29 -40.74 -23.55
CA MET A 1 18.84 -40.57 -23.75
C MET A 1 18.31 -39.70 -22.64
N ASP A 2 18.06 -38.45 -23.00
CA ASP A 2 18.28 -37.25 -22.21
C ASP A 2 17.19 -36.99 -21.17
N LYS A 3 17.61 -36.75 -19.93
CA LYS A 3 16.77 -36.25 -18.83
C LYS A 3 16.39 -34.80 -19.11
N SER A 4 15.18 -34.57 -19.61
CA SER A 4 14.62 -33.23 -19.73
C SER A 4 14.35 -32.64 -18.34
N LYS A 5 15.22 -31.73 -17.90
CA LYS A 5 15.02 -30.90 -16.69
C LYS A 5 13.75 -30.05 -16.89
N PRO A 6 12.82 -29.95 -15.93
CA PRO A 6 11.72 -29.01 -16.05
C PRO A 6 12.31 -27.59 -15.94
N LEU A 7 12.39 -26.90 -17.08
CA LEU A 7 12.66 -25.48 -17.12
C LEU A 7 11.51 -24.80 -16.37
N PHE A 8 11.77 -24.38 -15.13
CA PHE A 8 10.92 -23.43 -14.43
C PHE A 8 10.93 -22.12 -15.20
N LEU A 9 10.14 -22.06 -16.28
CA LEU A 9 9.72 -20.82 -16.92
C LEU A 9 8.84 -20.11 -15.89
N LYS A 10 9.46 -19.38 -14.97
CA LYS A 10 8.75 -18.34 -14.24
C LYS A 10 8.22 -17.40 -15.31
N SER A 11 6.93 -17.53 -15.64
CA SER A 11 6.18 -16.44 -16.26
C SER A 11 6.59 -15.20 -15.47
N LYS A 12 7.12 -14.19 -16.15
CA LYS A 12 7.37 -12.88 -15.55
C LYS A 12 6.01 -12.42 -15.06
N ARG A 13 5.68 -12.78 -13.81
CA ARG A 13 4.44 -12.44 -13.14
C ARG A 13 4.37 -10.95 -13.30
N SER A 14 3.49 -10.49 -14.18
CA SER A 14 3.26 -9.07 -14.39
C SER A 14 3.01 -8.54 -13.00
N PHE A 15 4.00 -7.82 -12.46
CA PHE A 15 3.94 -7.27 -11.11
C PHE A 15 2.59 -6.59 -11.03
N SER A 16 1.65 -7.24 -10.36
CA SER A 16 0.23 -6.93 -10.43
C SER A 16 0.14 -5.44 -10.22
N ARG A 17 -0.29 -4.70 -11.26
CA ARG A 17 -0.22 -3.25 -11.32
C ARG A 17 -0.51 -2.69 -9.94
N CYS A 18 0.53 -2.23 -9.24
CA CYS A 18 0.34 -1.57 -7.96
C CYS A 18 -0.58 -0.41 -8.28
N LEU A 19 -1.81 -0.49 -7.77
CA LEU A 19 -2.73 0.65 -7.83
C LEU A 19 -1.94 1.86 -7.33
N PRO A 20 -1.96 3.00 -8.05
CA PRO A 20 -1.21 4.16 -7.62
C PRO A 20 -1.59 4.44 -6.17
N PRO A 21 -0.61 4.70 -5.27
CA PRO A 21 -0.90 5.21 -3.95
C PRO A 21 -1.91 6.34 -4.12
N ILE A 22 -2.95 6.35 -3.30
CA ILE A 22 -4.00 7.39 -3.35
C ILE A 22 -3.27 8.73 -3.40
N GLY A 23 -3.35 9.39 -4.56
CA GLY A 23 -2.69 10.66 -4.82
C GLY A 23 -3.39 11.71 -3.99
N SER A 24 -3.01 11.83 -2.72
CA SER A 24 -3.46 12.93 -1.88
C SER A 24 -2.71 14.16 -2.36
N VAL A 25 -3.31 14.85 -3.33
CA VAL A 25 -2.92 16.19 -3.77
C VAL A 25 -3.02 17.18 -2.60
N ASP A 26 -3.76 16.84 -1.54
CA ASP A 26 -3.95 17.66 -0.35
C ASP A 26 -2.82 17.50 0.70
N ARG A 27 -2.34 18.63 1.20
CA ARG A 27 -1.45 18.70 2.37
C ARG A 27 -2.19 18.13 3.59
N ILE A 28 -1.54 17.19 4.29
CA ILE A 28 -2.06 16.65 5.55
C ILE A 28 -1.79 17.70 6.64
N ASP A 29 -2.80 18.51 6.93
CA ASP A 29 -2.76 19.48 8.03
C ASP A 29 -3.47 18.92 9.27
N TYR A 30 -2.91 19.17 10.45
CA TYR A 30 -3.47 18.74 11.73
C TYR A 30 -4.85 19.35 12.05
N LYS A 31 -5.21 20.42 11.34
CA LYS A 31 -6.52 21.10 11.47
C LYS A 31 -7.64 20.34 10.75
N ASN A 32 -7.30 19.46 9.81
CA ASN A 32 -8.27 18.68 9.04
C ASN A 32 -8.75 17.47 9.85
N MET A 33 -9.66 17.71 10.81
CA MET A 33 -10.22 16.65 11.65
C MET A 33 -10.91 15.54 10.84
N SER A 34 -11.53 15.89 9.70
CA SER A 34 -12.19 14.96 8.80
C SER A 34 -11.24 13.97 8.11
N LEU A 35 -9.98 14.36 7.97
CA LEU A 35 -8.92 13.54 7.41
C LEU A 35 -8.31 12.67 8.50
N ILE A 36 -7.99 13.25 9.66
CA ILE A 36 -7.41 12.56 10.83
C ILE A 36 -8.32 11.46 11.37
N SER A 37 -9.63 11.70 11.46
CA SER A 37 -10.58 10.69 11.96
C SER A 37 -10.62 9.42 11.11
N ARG A 38 -10.24 9.49 9.82
CA ARG A 38 -10.14 8.31 8.94
C ARG A 38 -8.94 7.44 9.27
N PHE A 39 -7.94 7.98 9.97
CA PHE A 39 -6.68 7.30 10.32
C PHE A 39 -6.66 6.80 11.77
N ILE A 40 -7.70 7.10 12.55
CA ILE A 40 -7.83 6.73 13.95
C ILE A 40 -8.93 5.68 14.09
N THR A 41 -8.75 4.72 14.99
CA THR A 41 -9.80 3.74 15.36
C THR A 41 -10.83 4.37 16.29
N GLU A 42 -11.97 3.72 16.48
CA GLU A 42 -12.98 4.15 17.47
C GLU A 42 -12.39 4.29 18.90
N GLN A 43 -11.35 3.51 19.21
CA GLN A 43 -10.62 3.52 20.48
C GLN A 43 -9.53 4.60 20.57
N GLY A 44 -9.31 5.40 19.53
CA GLY A 44 -8.28 6.45 19.51
C GLY A 44 -6.87 5.98 19.11
N LYS A 45 -6.70 4.75 18.61
CA LYS A 45 -5.39 4.24 18.17
C LYS A 45 -5.12 4.62 16.72
N ILE A 46 -3.87 4.94 16.41
CA ILE A 46 -3.44 5.24 15.04
C ILE A 46 -3.40 3.94 14.22
N LEU A 47 -4.04 3.94 13.05
CA LEU A 47 -4.02 2.82 12.12
C LEU A 47 -2.64 2.67 11.47
N SER A 48 -2.25 1.42 11.22
CA SER A 48 -0.95 1.13 10.60
C SER A 48 -0.95 1.46 9.10
N ARG A 49 0.23 1.81 8.59
CA ARG A 49 0.47 2.19 7.19
C ARG A 49 0.02 1.15 6.17
N CYS A 50 0.18 -0.15 6.47
CA CYS A 50 -0.15 -1.24 5.56
C CYS A 50 -1.65 -1.28 5.23
N VAL A 51 -2.49 -1.00 6.23
CA VAL A 51 -3.94 -0.95 6.05
C VAL A 51 -4.34 0.25 5.21
N LYS A 52 -3.60 1.36 5.35
CA LYS A 52 -4.02 2.66 4.84
C LYS A 52 -3.30 3.13 3.56
N ARG A 53 -2.41 2.31 3.00
CA ARG A 53 -1.66 2.59 1.74
C ARG A 53 -1.05 3.99 1.70
N LEU A 54 -0.59 4.50 2.85
CA LEU A 54 0.10 5.78 2.97
C LEU A 54 1.58 5.64 2.64
N THR A 55 2.18 6.73 2.14
CA THR A 55 3.64 6.83 1.94
C THR A 55 4.36 7.01 3.27
N LEU A 56 5.68 6.73 3.31
CA LEU A 56 6.47 6.84 4.54
C LEU A 56 6.58 8.27 5.08
N LYS A 57 6.46 9.26 4.20
CA LYS A 57 6.51 10.68 4.56
C LYS A 57 5.19 11.20 5.15
N GLN A 58 4.07 10.58 4.79
CA GLN A 58 2.74 10.96 5.25
C GLN A 58 2.40 10.41 6.63
N GLN A 59 3.02 9.29 7.00
CA GLN A 59 2.84 8.58 8.26
C GLN A 59 3.97 8.90 9.21
#